data_AF-T0RUP0-F1
#
_entry.id   AF-T0RUP0-F1
#
_cell.length_a   1.000
_cell.length_b   1.000
_cell.length_c   1.000
_cell.angle_alpha   90.00
_cell.angle_beta   90.00
_cell.angle_gamma   90.00
#
_symmetry.space_group_name_H-M   'P 1'
#
loop_
_entity.id
_entity.type
_entity.pdbx_description
1 polymer ?
#
loop_
_entity_poly.entity_id
_entity_poly.type
_entity_poly.pdbx_seq_one_letter_code
_entity_poly.pdbx_strand_id
1 'polypeptide(L)'
;MGAGASIQGLSAADVAAEVERLGEAYHEYAPLFTRNGVDGAILQRLSDTDLDNLLVDLGVSSALHRKILLLHLSKIKTVPTASSSSSLDMNDGRILVHRSTPSLAPAQVLSQLFAYQGIHLIDPDDLASVVAKIVPLVKPVSAQDEYDCFISYRVASEKEVAEKLYLHLKTKGYEPFLDRMSLKNAEPWKDGFLRGLGHSHLFVALVSEAGLEKARDRTQNHHEDNLLLEYEVALEIATAGRLNVLPIYVAASNNGNFVKFQGFNPDLYAPTLDPEDATNRRTSVPIAVSSNLSDAIKRRQSEMPASRSLQPIPSDDAAGADASVNRKVSLSETMTTNFEDLVATLYTDVYDDVFDALEKIFGIVQRSKYAIKFALANGWVALIHVLCHEKMDELQKDYAAGALSFIAPALVLQPDGGSDGVWAAIEESLEAHHAELIEKALGHGSAMQKQYIAVTLMHLCERDHLRDVLRMSEELQLVLEELKPKGSQVQAHACSIVLMRCFPPTEPSASDEVVAADAIIEESPVETEPEPIPTV
;
A
#
# COMPACT_ATOMS: atom_id res chain seq x y z
N MET A 1 29.25 14.48 -31.91
CA MET A 1 30.27 13.73 -31.14
C MET A 1 29.71 13.54 -29.73
N GLY A 2 29.92 12.44 -29.00
CA GLY A 2 30.33 11.07 -29.37
C GLY A 2 29.12 10.11 -29.26
N ALA A 3 29.18 8.82 -29.56
CA ALA A 3 30.19 7.84 -29.17
C ALA A 3 30.42 7.86 -27.66
N GLY A 4 29.94 6.83 -26.94
CA GLY A 4 30.11 6.69 -25.50
C GLY A 4 31.58 6.51 -25.15
N ALA A 5 32.27 7.62 -24.85
CA ALA A 5 33.61 7.57 -24.32
C ALA A 5 33.55 6.91 -22.94
N SER A 6 34.35 5.84 -22.75
CA SER A 6 34.72 5.40 -21.41
C SER A 6 35.25 6.59 -20.62
N ILE A 7 35.09 6.62 -19.30
CA ILE A 7 35.68 7.69 -18.47
C ILE A 7 37.20 7.84 -18.72
N GLN A 8 37.90 6.73 -19.03
CA GLN A 8 39.32 6.74 -19.40
C GLN A 8 39.63 7.47 -20.72
N GLY A 9 38.62 7.76 -21.54
CA GLY A 9 38.72 8.48 -22.81
C GLY A 9 38.24 9.93 -22.74
N LEU A 10 37.76 10.42 -21.59
CA LEU A 10 37.46 11.85 -21.40
C LEU A 10 38.76 12.63 -21.26
N SER A 11 39.01 13.58 -22.16
CA SER A 11 40.12 14.51 -22.05
C SER A 11 39.87 15.53 -20.92
N ALA A 12 40.91 16.24 -20.49
CA ALA A 12 40.76 17.30 -19.50
C ALA A 12 39.81 18.44 -19.95
N ALA A 13 39.63 18.63 -21.27
CA ALA A 13 38.65 19.56 -21.81
C ALA A 13 37.21 19.04 -21.69
N ASP A 14 36.98 17.72 -21.83
CA ASP A 14 35.67 17.11 -21.64
C ASP A 14 35.26 17.13 -20.15
N VAL A 15 36.22 16.89 -19.26
CA VAL A 15 36.04 17.05 -17.80
C VAL A 15 35.71 18.51 -17.45
N ALA A 16 36.39 19.48 -18.05
CA ALA A 16 36.09 20.90 -17.86
C ALA A 16 34.67 21.27 -18.34
N ALA A 17 34.22 20.76 -19.49
CA ALA A 17 32.87 20.98 -19.99
C ALA A 17 31.78 20.41 -19.05
N GLU A 18 32.02 19.26 -18.43
CA GLU A 18 31.12 18.71 -17.40
C GLU A 18 31.09 19.56 -16.11
N VAL A 19 32.18 20.24 -15.77
CA VAL A 19 32.23 21.22 -14.67
C VAL A 19 31.46 22.49 -15.01
N GLU A 20 31.54 23.00 -16.25
CA GLU A 20 30.73 24.15 -16.70
C GLU A 20 29.22 23.84 -16.67
N ARG A 21 28.84 22.58 -16.95
CA ARG A 21 27.45 22.10 -16.95
C ARG A 21 26.76 22.18 -15.57
N LEU A 22 27.51 22.37 -14.47
CA LEU A 22 26.95 22.66 -13.15
C LEU A 22 26.38 24.08 -13.00
N GLY A 23 26.68 25.00 -13.93
CA GLY A 23 26.15 26.36 -13.98
C GLY A 23 27.22 27.45 -13.86
N GLU A 24 26.81 28.70 -14.01
CA GLU A 24 27.69 29.89 -14.09
C GLU A 24 28.70 29.98 -12.93
N ALA A 25 28.27 29.62 -11.71
CA ALA A 25 29.12 29.64 -10.50
C ALA A 25 30.32 28.66 -10.54
N TYR A 26 30.36 27.72 -11.49
CA TYR A 26 31.43 26.73 -11.63
C TYR A 26 32.35 26.99 -12.84
N HIS A 27 32.03 27.97 -13.69
CA HIS A 27 32.82 28.31 -14.87
C HIS A 27 34.23 28.80 -14.52
N GLU A 28 34.43 29.40 -13.34
CA GLU A 28 35.77 29.78 -12.88
C GLU A 28 36.70 28.58 -12.60
N TYR A 29 36.15 27.39 -12.35
CA TYR A 29 36.92 26.19 -12.05
C TYR A 29 37.28 25.38 -13.29
N ALA A 30 36.46 25.40 -14.34
CA ALA A 30 36.68 24.59 -15.55
C ALA A 30 38.07 24.80 -16.21
N PRO A 31 38.61 26.03 -16.34
CA PRO A 31 39.98 26.23 -16.83
C PRO A 31 41.07 25.58 -15.96
N LEU A 32 40.79 25.35 -14.67
CA LEU A 32 41.73 24.75 -13.72
C LEU A 32 41.87 23.25 -13.96
N PHE A 33 40.79 22.55 -14.33
CA PHE A 33 40.86 21.13 -14.72
C PHE A 33 41.69 20.96 -16.00
N THR A 34 41.42 21.77 -17.03
CA THR A 34 42.19 21.76 -18.28
C THR A 34 43.67 22.10 -18.05
N ARG A 35 43.97 23.17 -17.29
CA ARG A 35 45.36 23.63 -17.05
C ARG A 35 46.19 22.64 -16.25
N ASN A 36 45.59 21.92 -15.31
CA ASN A 36 46.27 20.90 -14.51
C ASN A 36 46.17 19.50 -15.13
N GLY A 37 45.62 19.37 -16.34
CA GLY A 37 45.55 18.12 -17.09
C GLY A 37 44.67 17.06 -16.43
N VAL A 38 43.65 17.45 -15.66
CA VAL A 38 42.76 16.52 -14.93
C VAL A 38 41.78 15.87 -15.92
N ASP A 39 42.23 14.77 -16.52
CA ASP A 39 41.43 13.93 -17.40
C ASP A 39 40.63 12.85 -16.65
N GLY A 40 39.77 12.13 -17.36
CA GLY A 40 38.94 11.09 -16.74
C GLY A 40 39.73 9.85 -16.27
N ALA A 41 40.94 9.61 -16.79
CA ALA A 41 41.82 8.55 -16.33
C ALA A 41 42.45 8.88 -14.96
N ILE A 42 42.73 10.16 -14.69
CA ILE A 42 43.11 10.67 -13.37
C ILE A 42 41.91 10.57 -12.42
N LEU A 43 40.73 11.06 -12.80
CA LEU A 43 39.53 11.01 -11.95
C LEU A 43 39.18 9.57 -11.52
N GLN A 44 39.32 8.58 -12.40
CA GLN A 44 39.04 7.18 -12.07
C GLN A 44 40.02 6.59 -11.04
N ARG A 45 41.25 7.10 -10.95
CA ARG A 45 42.29 6.59 -10.04
C ARG A 45 42.26 7.22 -8.64
N LEU A 46 41.65 8.39 -8.50
CA LEU A 46 41.57 9.11 -7.23
C LEU A 46 40.45 8.53 -6.36
N SER A 47 40.75 8.26 -5.08
CA SER A 47 39.69 8.06 -4.09
C SER A 47 38.88 9.35 -3.90
N ASP A 48 37.73 9.29 -3.23
CA ASP A 48 36.97 10.50 -2.95
C ASP A 48 37.70 11.45 -1.97
N THR A 49 38.61 10.91 -1.14
CA THR A 49 39.49 11.74 -0.28
C THR A 49 40.59 12.42 -1.09
N ASP A 50 41.23 11.70 -2.03
CA ASP A 50 42.24 12.30 -2.92
C ASP A 50 41.63 13.31 -3.89
N LEU A 51 40.36 13.12 -4.27
CA LEU A 51 39.60 14.06 -5.08
C LEU A 51 39.27 15.36 -4.32
N ASP A 52 38.86 15.31 -3.04
CA ASP A 52 38.67 16.53 -2.24
C ASP A 52 39.99 17.29 -2.04
N ASN A 53 41.09 16.56 -1.77
CA ASN A 53 42.43 17.14 -1.70
C ASN A 53 42.83 17.82 -3.03
N LEU A 54 42.60 17.15 -4.18
CA LEU A 54 42.84 17.75 -5.50
C LEU A 54 42.00 19.03 -5.71
N LEU A 55 40.74 19.06 -5.28
CA LEU A 55 39.90 20.26 -5.38
C LEU A 55 40.42 21.41 -4.52
N VAL A 56 41.03 21.12 -3.37
CA VAL A 56 41.75 22.12 -2.55
C VAL A 56 43.00 22.62 -3.29
N ASP A 57 43.81 21.73 -3.85
CA ASP A 57 45.04 22.08 -4.60
C ASP A 57 44.76 22.86 -5.90
N LEU A 58 43.61 22.59 -6.54
CA LEU A 58 43.11 23.37 -7.68
C LEU A 58 42.67 24.79 -7.26
N GLY A 59 42.52 25.08 -5.97
CA GLY A 59 42.15 26.39 -5.44
C GLY A 59 40.66 26.59 -5.16
N VAL A 60 39.85 25.51 -5.11
CA VAL A 60 38.41 25.60 -4.81
C VAL A 60 38.22 25.84 -3.31
N SER A 61 38.31 27.11 -2.90
CA SER A 61 38.26 27.53 -1.49
C SER A 61 36.89 27.28 -0.83
N SER A 62 35.80 27.43 -1.59
CA SER A 62 34.43 27.20 -1.12
C SER A 62 34.19 25.71 -0.82
N ALA A 63 33.98 25.39 0.46
CA ALA A 63 33.65 24.02 0.91
C ALA A 63 32.34 23.50 0.30
N LEU A 64 31.39 24.39 -0.01
CA LEU A 64 30.15 24.03 -0.71
C LEU A 64 30.42 23.63 -2.16
N HIS A 65 31.25 24.39 -2.88
CA HIS A 65 31.59 24.08 -4.26
C HIS A 65 32.40 22.78 -4.36
N ARG A 66 33.35 22.53 -3.44
CA ARG A 66 34.06 21.24 -3.37
C ARG A 66 33.10 20.07 -3.20
N LYS A 67 32.16 20.17 -2.27
CA LYS A 67 31.18 19.09 -2.01
C LYS A 67 30.28 18.81 -3.22
N ILE A 68 29.87 19.85 -3.97
CA ILE A 68 29.04 19.69 -5.17
C ILE A 68 29.85 19.14 -6.33
N LEU A 69 31.09 19.61 -6.54
CA LEU A 69 32.01 19.08 -7.55
C LEU A 69 32.35 17.61 -7.28
N LEU A 70 32.65 17.23 -6.04
CA LEU A 70 32.90 15.84 -5.65
C LEU A 70 31.69 14.95 -5.97
N LEU A 71 30.48 15.38 -5.60
CA LEU A 71 29.24 14.65 -5.91
C LEU A 71 28.96 14.51 -7.42
N HIS A 72 29.38 15.47 -8.25
CA HIS A 72 29.19 15.41 -9.70
C HIS A 72 30.27 14.57 -10.38
N LEU A 73 31.55 14.79 -10.05
CA LEU A 73 32.67 14.04 -10.60
C LEU A 73 32.61 12.55 -10.19
N SER A 74 32.22 12.23 -8.96
CA SER A 74 32.03 10.82 -8.56
C SER A 74 30.80 10.17 -9.23
N LYS A 75 29.79 10.92 -9.69
CA LYS A 75 28.75 10.37 -10.59
C LYS A 75 29.33 10.00 -11.95
N ILE A 76 30.22 10.82 -12.50
CA ILE A 76 30.92 10.51 -13.77
C ILE A 76 31.76 9.23 -13.61
N LYS A 77 32.46 9.04 -12.46
CA LYS A 77 33.17 7.78 -12.14
C LYS A 77 32.28 6.53 -12.22
N THR A 78 30.99 6.65 -11.92
CA THR A 78 30.06 5.51 -11.79
C THR A 78 29.34 5.10 -13.09
N VAL A 79 29.55 5.77 -14.22
CA VAL A 79 28.86 5.42 -15.49
C VAL A 79 29.54 4.23 -16.17
N PRO A 80 28.93 3.03 -16.24
CA PRO A 80 29.52 1.87 -16.91
C PRO A 80 29.27 1.95 -18.42
N THR A 81 30.22 1.46 -19.22
CA THR A 81 30.12 1.46 -20.68
C THR A 81 28.98 0.59 -21.18
N ALA A 82 28.06 1.18 -21.96
CA ALA A 82 27.07 0.45 -22.74
C ALA A 82 27.73 -0.25 -23.96
N SER A 83 28.44 -1.35 -23.69
CA SER A 83 28.96 -2.27 -24.71
C SER A 83 28.57 -3.70 -24.35
N SER A 84 27.81 -4.32 -25.24
CA SER A 84 27.09 -5.58 -25.03
C SER A 84 28.00 -6.81 -24.79
N SER A 85 27.91 -7.37 -23.58
CA SER A 85 27.81 -8.82 -23.37
C SER A 85 27.31 -9.09 -21.95
N SER A 86 26.24 -9.87 -21.81
CA SER A 86 25.76 -10.37 -20.51
C SER A 86 26.68 -11.48 -19.99
N SER A 87 27.86 -11.11 -19.47
CA SER A 87 28.69 -12.04 -18.71
C SER A 87 28.19 -12.13 -17.26
N LEU A 88 27.74 -13.32 -16.87
CA LEU A 88 27.63 -13.68 -15.46
C LEU A 88 29.04 -13.92 -14.93
N ASP A 89 29.70 -12.86 -14.47
CA ASP A 89 31.04 -12.96 -13.89
C ASP A 89 30.95 -13.71 -12.55
N MET A 90 31.17 -15.03 -12.64
CA MET A 90 31.24 -15.97 -11.53
C MET A 90 32.55 -15.76 -10.78
N ASN A 91 32.52 -14.91 -9.75
CA ASN A 91 33.58 -14.83 -8.77
C ASN A 91 33.04 -15.25 -7.39
N ASP A 92 33.59 -16.34 -6.86
CA ASP A 92 33.35 -16.86 -5.50
C ASP A 92 31.85 -17.12 -5.15
N GLY A 93 31.10 -17.70 -6.09
CA GLY A 93 29.65 -17.95 -5.96
C GLY A 93 28.77 -16.70 -6.06
N ARG A 94 29.36 -15.51 -5.96
CA ARG A 94 28.79 -14.21 -6.29
C ARG A 94 28.28 -14.19 -7.75
N ILE A 95 27.03 -13.81 -8.02
CA ILE A 95 26.66 -13.25 -9.34
C ILE A 95 26.66 -11.73 -9.18
N LEU A 96 27.46 -11.05 -10.01
CA LEU A 96 27.38 -9.61 -10.22
C LEU A 96 26.50 -9.33 -11.44
N VAL A 97 25.20 -9.12 -11.25
CA VAL A 97 24.34 -8.60 -12.34
C VAL A 97 24.55 -7.08 -12.44
N HIS A 98 25.50 -6.65 -13.26
CA HIS A 98 25.70 -5.23 -13.56
C HIS A 98 24.66 -4.69 -14.56
N ARG A 99 23.37 -4.75 -14.20
CA ARG A 99 22.28 -4.11 -14.96
C ARG A 99 21.88 -2.79 -14.31
N SER A 100 21.94 -1.71 -15.11
CA SER A 100 21.59 -0.35 -14.65
C SER A 100 20.13 0.04 -14.91
N THR A 101 19.46 -0.60 -15.87
CA THR A 101 18.10 -0.29 -16.35
C THR A 101 17.44 -1.57 -16.88
N PRO A 102 16.11 -1.74 -16.81
CA PRO A 102 15.41 -2.81 -17.52
C PRO A 102 15.80 -2.85 -19.00
N SER A 103 15.99 -4.06 -19.52
CA SER A 103 16.31 -4.32 -20.93
C SER A 103 15.19 -5.06 -21.68
N LEU A 104 14.26 -5.67 -20.96
CA LEU A 104 13.06 -6.28 -21.53
C LEU A 104 11.86 -5.34 -21.48
N ALA A 105 10.94 -5.50 -22.42
CA ALA A 105 9.66 -4.78 -22.39
C ALA A 105 8.82 -5.23 -21.17
N PRO A 106 8.00 -4.37 -20.55
CA PRO A 106 7.21 -4.74 -19.36
C PRO A 106 6.37 -6.01 -19.55
N ALA A 107 5.78 -6.21 -20.74
CA ALA A 107 5.04 -7.41 -21.08
C ALA A 107 5.88 -8.70 -21.06
N GLN A 108 7.15 -8.63 -21.45
CA GLN A 108 8.08 -9.77 -21.43
C GLN A 108 8.47 -10.11 -19.98
N VAL A 109 8.75 -9.11 -19.15
CA VAL A 109 9.05 -9.29 -17.72
C VAL A 109 7.84 -9.88 -16.98
N LEU A 110 6.65 -9.29 -17.16
CA LEU A 110 5.43 -9.72 -16.48
C LEU A 110 4.95 -11.10 -16.96
N SER A 111 5.05 -11.43 -18.25
CA SER A 111 4.69 -12.77 -18.74
C SER A 111 5.62 -13.86 -18.21
N GLN A 112 6.90 -13.57 -18.00
CA GLN A 112 7.83 -14.47 -17.32
C GLN A 112 7.52 -14.60 -15.83
N LEU A 113 7.21 -13.48 -15.14
CA LEU A 113 6.83 -13.51 -13.72
C LEU A 113 5.55 -14.32 -13.46
N PHE A 114 4.52 -14.13 -14.30
CA PHE A 114 3.24 -14.84 -14.17
C PHE A 114 3.27 -16.29 -14.69
N ALA A 115 4.38 -16.75 -15.27
CA ALA A 115 4.61 -18.17 -15.52
C ALA A 115 4.87 -18.95 -14.21
N TYR A 116 5.24 -18.27 -13.12
CA TYR A 116 5.39 -18.88 -11.79
C TYR A 116 4.03 -18.98 -11.07
N GLN A 117 3.83 -20.09 -10.36
CA GLN A 117 2.64 -20.28 -9.54
C GLN A 117 2.68 -19.34 -8.33
N GLY A 118 1.82 -18.32 -8.35
CA GLY A 118 1.66 -17.39 -7.24
C GLY A 118 0.47 -17.72 -6.32
N ILE A 119 0.32 -16.91 -5.29
CA ILE A 119 -0.73 -17.02 -4.26
C ILE A 119 -1.50 -15.71 -4.15
N HIS A 120 -2.78 -15.76 -3.84
CA HIS A 120 -3.57 -14.55 -3.59
C HIS A 120 -3.58 -14.18 -2.12
N LEU A 121 -3.30 -12.92 -1.81
CA LEU A 121 -3.55 -12.28 -0.51
C LEU A 121 -4.83 -11.45 -0.66
N ILE A 122 -5.94 -11.98 -0.14
CA ILE A 122 -7.27 -11.37 -0.31
C ILE A 122 -7.54 -10.35 0.79
N ASP A 123 -7.34 -10.74 2.03
CA ASP A 123 -7.31 -9.81 3.16
C ASP A 123 -5.84 -9.41 3.41
N PRO A 124 -5.45 -8.12 3.29
CA PRO A 124 -4.10 -7.65 3.56
C PRO A 124 -3.59 -7.93 4.99
N ASP A 125 -4.48 -8.27 5.94
CA ASP A 125 -4.12 -8.65 7.31
C ASP A 125 -4.01 -10.18 7.50
N ASP A 126 -4.49 -11.03 6.58
CA ASP A 126 -4.23 -12.49 6.59
C ASP A 126 -2.83 -12.84 6.02
N LEU A 127 -1.81 -12.29 6.66
CA LEU A 127 -0.42 -12.62 6.35
C LEU A 127 0.00 -13.99 6.91
N ALA A 128 -0.77 -14.56 7.83
CA ALA A 128 -0.52 -15.89 8.37
C ALA A 128 -0.62 -16.98 7.28
N SER A 129 -1.65 -16.92 6.42
CA SER A 129 -1.81 -17.89 5.32
C SER A 129 -0.77 -17.73 4.21
N VAL A 130 -0.25 -16.51 4.02
CA VAL A 130 0.88 -16.21 3.11
C VAL A 130 2.19 -16.76 3.67
N VAL A 131 2.52 -16.46 4.93
CA VAL A 131 3.76 -16.93 5.57
C VAL A 131 3.82 -18.46 5.61
N ALA A 132 2.69 -19.14 5.89
CA ALA A 132 2.61 -20.60 5.84
C ALA A 132 2.96 -21.21 4.46
N LYS A 133 2.89 -20.43 3.37
CA LYS A 133 3.28 -20.86 2.01
C LYS A 133 4.70 -20.41 1.61
N ILE A 134 5.21 -19.35 2.23
CA ILE A 134 6.62 -18.92 2.08
C ILE A 134 7.54 -19.89 2.81
N VAL A 135 7.21 -20.25 4.05
CA VAL A 135 8.02 -21.10 4.94
C VAL A 135 8.56 -22.38 4.27
N PRO A 136 7.77 -23.19 3.54
CA PRO A 136 8.28 -24.41 2.89
C PRO A 136 9.16 -24.18 1.65
N LEU A 137 9.19 -22.95 1.11
CA LEU A 137 9.98 -22.57 -0.07
C LEU A 137 11.35 -22.01 0.30
N VAL A 138 11.47 -21.49 1.52
CA VAL A 138 12.71 -21.02 2.13
C VAL A 138 13.53 -22.23 2.58
N LYS A 139 14.83 -22.24 2.23
CA LYS A 139 15.79 -23.20 2.79
C LYS A 139 16.35 -22.62 4.08
N PRO A 140 16.52 -23.39 5.16
CA PRO A 140 17.17 -22.89 6.36
C PRO A 140 18.59 -22.43 6.04
N VAL A 141 18.83 -21.13 6.22
CA VAL A 141 20.12 -20.47 5.99
C VAL A 141 21.19 -21.08 6.90
N SER A 142 22.37 -21.33 6.33
CA SER A 142 23.51 -21.93 7.05
C SER A 142 24.78 -21.06 7.06
N ALA A 143 24.77 -19.92 6.38
CA ALA A 143 25.88 -18.99 6.26
C ALA A 143 25.51 -17.59 6.80
N GLN A 144 26.53 -16.83 7.23
CA GLN A 144 26.37 -15.40 7.47
C GLN A 144 26.20 -14.65 6.12
N ASP A 145 25.44 -13.56 6.14
CA ASP A 145 25.09 -12.70 4.99
C ASP A 145 24.10 -13.28 3.94
N GLU A 146 23.48 -14.44 4.20
CA GLU A 146 22.35 -14.95 3.40
C GLU A 146 20.98 -14.46 3.93
N TYR A 147 20.01 -14.32 3.02
CA TYR A 147 18.63 -13.95 3.31
C TYR A 147 17.67 -15.08 2.94
N ASP A 148 16.64 -15.29 3.75
CA ASP A 148 15.62 -16.30 3.47
C ASP A 148 14.78 -15.93 2.24
N CYS A 149 14.41 -14.66 2.12
CA CYS A 149 13.73 -14.14 0.94
C CYS A 149 13.95 -12.63 0.70
N PHE A 150 13.90 -12.21 -0.56
CA PHE A 150 13.80 -10.81 -0.97
C PHE A 150 12.33 -10.42 -1.18
N ILE A 151 11.89 -9.31 -0.60
CA ILE A 151 10.51 -8.79 -0.76
C ILE A 151 10.53 -7.58 -1.70
N SER A 152 10.06 -7.79 -2.93
CA SER A 152 9.90 -6.74 -3.95
C SER A 152 8.45 -6.22 -3.96
N TYR A 153 8.28 -4.89 -4.06
CA TYR A 153 6.99 -4.22 -3.88
C TYR A 153 6.99 -2.81 -4.49
N ARG A 154 5.84 -2.30 -4.95
CA ARG A 154 5.72 -0.89 -5.32
C ARG A 154 5.49 -0.06 -4.05
N VAL A 155 6.41 0.87 -3.76
CA VAL A 155 6.32 1.78 -2.60
C VAL A 155 5.02 2.60 -2.57
N ALA A 156 4.43 2.89 -3.74
CA ALA A 156 3.20 3.67 -3.85
C ALA A 156 1.91 2.90 -3.45
N SER A 157 1.93 1.56 -3.42
CA SER A 157 0.71 0.75 -3.30
C SER A 157 0.85 -0.47 -2.38
N GLU A 158 1.98 -1.18 -2.36
CA GLU A 158 2.16 -2.38 -1.52
C GLU A 158 3.01 -2.15 -0.25
N LYS A 159 3.47 -0.92 0.03
CA LYS A 159 4.39 -0.61 1.14
C LYS A 159 3.94 -1.21 2.48
N GLU A 160 2.69 -1.00 2.86
CA GLU A 160 2.19 -1.47 4.16
C GLU A 160 2.16 -3.00 4.23
N VAL A 161 1.78 -3.67 3.13
CA VAL A 161 1.79 -5.13 3.04
C VAL A 161 3.22 -5.67 3.11
N ALA A 162 4.17 -5.02 2.45
CA ALA A 162 5.59 -5.39 2.49
C ALA A 162 6.18 -5.26 3.90
N GLU A 163 5.93 -4.13 4.59
CA GLU A 163 6.38 -3.89 5.97
C GLU A 163 5.75 -4.88 6.96
N LYS A 164 4.44 -5.16 6.84
CA LYS A 164 3.76 -6.17 7.67
C LYS A 164 4.29 -7.58 7.40
N LEU A 165 4.50 -7.97 6.14
CA LEU A 165 5.00 -9.30 5.76
C LEU A 165 6.43 -9.53 6.29
N TYR A 166 7.31 -8.54 6.12
CA TYR A 166 8.66 -8.54 6.68
C TYR A 166 8.65 -8.79 8.18
N LEU A 167 7.79 -8.08 8.94
CA LEU A 167 7.68 -8.24 10.39
C LEU A 167 7.14 -9.63 10.79
N HIS A 168 6.17 -10.19 10.05
CA HIS A 168 5.65 -11.53 10.32
C HIS A 168 6.70 -12.62 10.10
N LEU A 169 7.49 -12.52 9.03
CA LEU A 169 8.61 -13.43 8.75
C LEU A 169 9.70 -13.33 9.83
N LYS A 170 10.10 -12.09 10.20
CA LYS A 170 11.04 -11.84 11.32
C LYS A 170 10.55 -12.44 12.63
N THR A 171 9.27 -12.29 12.96
CA THR A 171 8.65 -12.86 14.19
C THR A 171 8.63 -14.39 14.18
N LYS A 172 8.73 -15.01 13.00
CA LYS A 172 8.85 -16.47 12.82
C LYS A 172 10.30 -16.97 12.76
N GLY A 173 11.29 -16.09 12.97
CA GLY A 173 12.71 -16.45 12.99
C GLY A 173 13.39 -16.45 11.63
N TYR A 174 12.77 -15.85 10.61
CA TYR A 174 13.35 -15.70 9.27
C TYR A 174 14.06 -14.35 9.10
N GLU A 175 15.01 -14.32 8.17
CA GLU A 175 15.81 -13.17 7.72
C GLU A 175 15.37 -12.70 6.32
N PRO A 176 14.18 -12.07 6.17
CA PRO A 176 13.81 -11.40 4.93
C PRO A 176 14.68 -10.17 4.68
N PHE A 177 14.89 -9.88 3.40
CA PHE A 177 15.43 -8.62 2.88
C PHE A 177 14.29 -7.75 2.36
N LEU A 178 14.24 -6.50 2.81
CA LEU A 178 13.32 -5.46 2.34
C LEU A 178 14.08 -4.15 2.29
N ASP A 179 14.24 -3.53 1.12
CA ASP A 179 15.11 -2.36 0.89
C ASP A 179 15.06 -1.31 2.01
N ARG A 180 13.85 -0.88 2.37
CA ARG A 180 13.59 0.15 3.38
C ARG A 180 14.11 -0.20 4.78
N MET A 181 14.29 -1.48 5.08
CA MET A 181 14.74 -2.01 6.37
C MET A 181 16.16 -2.62 6.32
N SER A 182 16.65 -3.00 5.14
CA SER A 182 17.85 -3.83 4.96
C SER A 182 19.01 -3.15 4.18
N LEU A 183 18.78 -1.96 3.62
CA LEU A 183 19.83 -1.11 3.06
C LEU A 183 20.62 -0.41 4.17
N LYS A 184 21.94 -0.32 4.01
CA LYS A 184 22.80 0.42 4.94
C LYS A 184 22.67 1.93 4.69
N ASN A 185 22.86 2.73 5.74
CA ASN A 185 22.86 4.19 5.61
C ASN A 185 23.87 4.64 4.55
N ALA A 186 23.40 5.39 3.56
CA ALA A 186 24.16 5.85 2.39
C ALA A 186 24.70 4.77 1.42
N GLU A 187 24.24 3.51 1.51
CA GLU A 187 24.44 2.51 0.45
C GLU A 187 23.63 2.91 -0.79
N PRO A 188 24.22 2.90 -2.01
CA PRO A 188 23.45 3.10 -3.23
C PRO A 188 22.38 2.02 -3.36
N TRP A 189 21.12 2.42 -3.59
CA TRP A 189 19.98 1.50 -3.69
C TRP A 189 20.26 0.31 -4.63
N LYS A 190 20.91 0.57 -5.78
CA LYS A 190 21.26 -0.47 -6.76
C LYS A 190 22.16 -1.56 -6.18
N ASP A 191 23.24 -1.17 -5.52
CA ASP A 191 24.21 -2.11 -4.95
C ASP A 191 23.56 -2.92 -3.82
N GLY A 192 22.72 -2.27 -3.01
CA GLY A 192 22.03 -2.91 -1.90
C GLY A 192 20.91 -3.87 -2.33
N PHE A 193 20.08 -3.54 -3.33
CA PHE A 193 19.05 -4.49 -3.81
C PHE A 193 19.69 -5.65 -4.58
N LEU A 194 20.74 -5.40 -5.39
CA LEU A 194 21.50 -6.47 -6.05
C LEU A 194 22.17 -7.40 -5.03
N ARG A 195 22.71 -6.84 -3.93
CA ARG A 195 23.20 -7.60 -2.78
C ARG A 195 22.08 -8.41 -2.12
N GLY A 196 20.89 -7.83 -1.94
CA GLY A 196 19.72 -8.53 -1.40
C GLY A 196 19.31 -9.72 -2.26
N LEU A 197 19.08 -9.51 -3.56
CA LEU A 197 18.72 -10.55 -4.53
C LEU A 197 19.80 -11.63 -4.64
N GLY A 198 21.08 -11.23 -4.73
CA GLY A 198 22.20 -12.13 -4.90
C GLY A 198 22.46 -13.08 -3.72
N HIS A 199 21.93 -12.76 -2.53
CA HIS A 199 22.04 -13.55 -1.31
C HIS A 199 20.70 -14.12 -0.81
N SER A 200 19.60 -13.95 -1.57
CA SER A 200 18.27 -14.48 -1.20
C SER A 200 17.99 -15.85 -1.81
N HIS A 201 17.35 -16.75 -1.07
CA HIS A 201 16.92 -18.06 -1.59
C HIS A 201 15.57 -18.02 -2.33
N LEU A 202 14.71 -17.07 -1.95
CA LEU A 202 13.37 -16.86 -2.51
C LEU A 202 13.15 -15.39 -2.89
N PHE A 203 12.58 -15.14 -4.06
CA PHE A 203 12.08 -13.83 -4.48
C PHE A 203 10.56 -13.78 -4.32
N VAL A 204 10.09 -12.85 -3.48
CA VAL A 204 8.68 -12.62 -3.21
C VAL A 204 8.26 -11.32 -3.89
N ALA A 205 7.47 -11.43 -4.97
CA ALA A 205 6.98 -10.27 -5.71
C ALA A 205 5.55 -9.94 -5.24
N LEU A 206 5.37 -8.80 -4.58
CA LEU A 206 4.04 -8.29 -4.25
C LEU A 206 3.45 -7.58 -5.47
N VAL A 207 2.31 -8.07 -5.96
CA VAL A 207 1.70 -7.61 -7.21
C VAL A 207 0.24 -7.22 -6.96
N SER A 208 -0.10 -5.95 -7.13
CA SER A 208 -1.49 -5.46 -7.17
C SER A 208 -1.80 -4.79 -8.52
N GLU A 209 -3.06 -4.46 -8.77
CA GLU A 209 -3.43 -3.71 -9.98
C GLU A 209 -2.79 -2.30 -10.00
N ALA A 210 -2.70 -1.64 -8.84
CA ALA A 210 -2.08 -0.33 -8.68
C ALA A 210 -0.54 -0.41 -8.83
N GLY A 211 0.09 -1.46 -8.29
CA GLY A 211 1.53 -1.68 -8.43
C GLY A 211 1.98 -1.82 -9.88
N LEU A 212 1.10 -2.35 -10.74
CA LEU A 212 1.34 -2.53 -12.18
C LEU A 212 0.94 -1.33 -13.05
N GLU A 213 0.30 -0.29 -12.52
CA GLU A 213 -0.19 0.85 -13.31
C GLU A 213 0.91 1.48 -14.17
N LYS A 214 2.05 1.85 -13.56
CA LYS A 214 3.22 2.37 -14.27
C LYS A 214 3.87 1.40 -15.26
N ALA A 215 3.76 0.09 -15.03
CA ALA A 215 4.29 -0.93 -15.93
C ALA A 215 3.35 -1.19 -17.14
N ARG A 216 2.11 -0.70 -17.08
CA ARG A 216 1.10 -0.78 -18.16
C ARG A 216 0.96 0.53 -18.94
N ASP A 217 1.39 1.66 -18.37
CA ASP A 217 1.31 2.98 -18.99
C ASP A 217 2.37 3.16 -20.10
N ARG A 218 1.92 3.04 -21.36
CA ARG A 218 2.75 3.18 -22.56
C ARG A 218 3.34 4.57 -22.78
N THR A 219 2.90 5.58 -22.03
CA THR A 219 3.45 6.95 -22.13
C THR A 219 4.70 7.14 -21.26
N GLN A 220 5.00 6.20 -20.35
CA GLN A 220 6.15 6.26 -19.45
C GLN A 220 7.38 5.58 -20.03
N ASN A 221 8.56 6.13 -19.72
CA ASN A 221 9.83 5.49 -19.99
C ASN A 221 10.10 4.38 -18.97
N HIS A 222 9.87 3.13 -19.34
CA HIS A 222 10.06 1.99 -18.45
C HIS A 222 11.53 1.67 -18.10
N HIS A 223 12.52 2.25 -18.79
CA HIS A 223 13.94 2.04 -18.47
C HIS A 223 14.36 2.62 -17.11
N GLU A 224 13.50 3.44 -16.48
CA GLU A 224 13.71 3.99 -15.13
C GLU A 224 12.80 3.30 -14.08
N ASP A 225 12.04 2.27 -14.44
CA ASP A 225 11.21 1.54 -13.48
C ASP A 225 12.04 0.52 -12.68
N ASN A 226 12.41 0.91 -11.46
CA ASN A 226 13.10 0.07 -10.47
C ASN A 226 12.41 -1.28 -10.22
N LEU A 227 11.07 -1.35 -10.23
CA LEU A 227 10.35 -2.61 -9.97
C LEU A 227 10.54 -3.59 -11.13
N LEU A 228 10.49 -3.09 -12.37
CA LEU A 228 10.79 -3.92 -13.54
C LEU A 228 12.26 -4.36 -13.56
N LEU A 229 13.18 -3.54 -13.07
CA LEU A 229 14.60 -3.90 -12.95
C LEU A 229 14.80 -5.04 -11.95
N GLU A 230 14.20 -4.94 -10.76
CA GLU A 230 14.20 -6.01 -9.76
C GLU A 230 13.62 -7.32 -10.33
N TYR A 231 12.47 -7.24 -11.00
CA TYR A 231 11.80 -8.40 -11.60
C TYR A 231 12.67 -9.07 -12.67
N GLU A 232 13.24 -8.28 -13.59
CA GLU A 232 14.09 -8.78 -14.67
C GLU A 232 15.37 -9.45 -14.13
N VAL A 233 16.03 -8.84 -13.15
CA VAL A 233 17.22 -9.42 -12.49
C VAL A 233 16.87 -10.68 -11.70
N ALA A 234 15.77 -10.69 -10.95
CA ALA A 234 15.33 -11.86 -10.21
C ALA A 234 14.99 -13.05 -11.14
N LEU A 235 14.32 -12.77 -12.27
CA LEU A 235 14.00 -13.79 -13.28
C LEU A 235 15.25 -14.40 -13.94
N GLU A 236 16.31 -13.62 -14.15
CA GLU A 236 17.59 -14.14 -14.66
C GLU A 236 18.29 -15.06 -13.64
N ILE A 237 18.35 -14.65 -12.36
CA ILE A 237 18.94 -15.48 -11.29
C ILE A 237 18.11 -16.76 -11.07
N ALA A 238 16.78 -16.68 -11.22
CA ALA A 238 15.88 -17.82 -11.17
C ALA A 238 16.05 -18.76 -12.37
N THR A 239 16.24 -18.22 -13.57
CA THR A 239 16.53 -19.00 -14.79
C THR A 239 17.88 -19.73 -14.69
N ALA A 240 18.87 -19.13 -14.01
CA ALA A 240 20.11 -19.80 -13.62
C ALA A 240 19.96 -20.84 -12.49
N GLY A 241 18.73 -21.09 -12.00
CA GLY A 241 18.39 -22.11 -11.02
C GLY A 241 18.79 -21.79 -9.58
N ARG A 242 19.11 -20.52 -9.26
CA ARG A 242 19.67 -20.14 -7.95
C ARG A 242 18.69 -19.40 -7.03
N LEU A 243 17.54 -18.98 -7.55
CA LEU A 243 16.52 -18.21 -6.83
C LEU A 243 15.14 -18.81 -7.13
N ASN A 244 14.36 -19.13 -6.10
CA ASN A 244 12.95 -19.47 -6.28
C ASN A 244 12.14 -18.18 -6.48
N VAL A 245 11.02 -18.20 -7.21
CA VAL A 245 10.14 -17.04 -7.40
C VAL A 245 8.72 -17.37 -6.94
N LEU A 246 8.15 -16.51 -6.09
CA LEU A 246 6.77 -16.59 -5.59
C LEU A 246 6.06 -15.24 -5.79
N PRO A 247 5.20 -15.11 -6.80
CA PRO A 247 4.28 -13.97 -6.91
C PRO A 247 3.20 -14.03 -5.81
N ILE A 248 2.92 -12.89 -5.18
CA ILE A 248 1.81 -12.71 -4.24
C ILE A 248 0.88 -11.64 -4.81
N TYR A 249 -0.30 -12.08 -5.21
CA TYR A 249 -1.33 -11.26 -5.84
C TYR A 249 -2.19 -10.60 -4.76
N VAL A 250 -1.89 -9.33 -4.48
CA VAL A 250 -2.56 -8.51 -3.46
C VAL A 250 -3.90 -8.00 -4.01
N ALA A 251 -4.98 -8.26 -3.29
CA ALA A 251 -6.30 -7.75 -3.64
C ALA A 251 -6.42 -6.23 -3.46
N ALA A 252 -7.25 -5.60 -4.29
CA ALA A 252 -7.61 -4.20 -4.11
C ALA A 252 -8.75 -4.07 -3.09
N SER A 253 -8.69 -3.09 -2.20
CA SER A 253 -9.83 -2.73 -1.35
C SER A 253 -10.72 -1.72 -2.08
N ASN A 254 -12.02 -2.01 -2.19
CA ASN A 254 -13.02 -1.11 -2.74
C ASN A 254 -14.23 -1.06 -1.80
N ASN A 255 -14.38 0.06 -1.08
CA ASN A 255 -15.45 0.28 -0.11
C ASN A 255 -15.62 -0.86 0.91
N GLY A 256 -14.50 -1.34 1.47
CA GLY A 256 -14.46 -2.44 2.44
C GLY A 256 -14.52 -3.86 1.84
N ASN A 257 -14.83 -3.99 0.54
CA ASN A 257 -14.79 -5.28 -0.15
C ASN A 257 -13.44 -5.52 -0.83
N PHE A 258 -12.86 -6.70 -0.65
CA PHE A 258 -11.61 -7.10 -1.29
C PHE A 258 -11.84 -7.71 -2.67
N VAL A 259 -11.39 -7.03 -3.71
CA VAL A 259 -11.43 -7.49 -5.10
C VAL A 259 -10.15 -8.25 -5.41
N LYS A 260 -10.27 -9.55 -5.70
CA LYS A 260 -9.12 -10.37 -6.12
C LYS A 260 -8.41 -9.73 -7.31
N PHE A 261 -7.08 -9.75 -7.32
CA PHE A 261 -6.28 -9.40 -8.50
C PHE A 261 -6.75 -10.17 -9.75
N GLN A 262 -7.05 -9.46 -10.84
CA GLN A 262 -7.53 -10.00 -12.12
C GLN A 262 -6.60 -9.68 -13.29
N GLY A 263 -5.46 -9.04 -13.01
CA GLY A 263 -4.43 -8.59 -13.95
C GLY A 263 -3.69 -9.69 -14.72
N PHE A 264 -4.30 -10.86 -14.89
CA PHE A 264 -3.87 -11.92 -15.82
C PHE A 264 -4.46 -11.79 -17.22
N ASN A 265 -5.38 -10.83 -17.46
CA ASN A 265 -6.04 -10.71 -18.76
C ASN A 265 -5.01 -10.52 -19.89
N PRO A 266 -4.89 -11.45 -20.87
CA PRO A 266 -3.98 -11.32 -21.99
C PRO A 266 -4.19 -10.04 -22.80
N ASP A 267 -5.42 -9.52 -22.87
CA ASP A 267 -5.75 -8.30 -23.62
C ASP A 267 -5.10 -7.04 -23.03
N LEU A 268 -4.71 -7.06 -21.75
CA LEU A 268 -3.95 -5.97 -21.12
C LEU A 268 -2.48 -5.95 -21.55
N TYR A 269 -1.93 -7.08 -22.00
CA TYR A 269 -0.51 -7.23 -22.34
C TYR A 269 -0.23 -7.54 -23.82
N ALA A 270 -1.21 -8.07 -24.55
CA ALA A 270 -1.14 -8.33 -25.98
C ALA A 270 -0.79 -7.07 -26.82
N PRO A 271 -1.26 -5.85 -26.50
CA PRO A 271 -0.92 -4.65 -27.24
C PRO A 271 0.27 -3.87 -26.63
N THR A 272 0.99 -4.46 -25.68
CA THR A 272 2.37 -4.10 -25.29
C THR A 272 3.42 -5.04 -25.90
N LEU A 273 3.00 -6.00 -26.72
CA LEU A 273 3.87 -6.65 -27.70
C LEU A 273 3.93 -5.73 -28.92
N ASP A 274 5.08 -5.13 -29.18
CA ASP A 274 5.26 -4.20 -30.29
C ASP A 274 4.95 -4.89 -31.64
N PRO A 275 4.09 -4.33 -32.52
CA PRO A 275 3.86 -4.90 -33.84
C PRO A 275 5.14 -5.01 -34.68
N GLU A 276 6.18 -4.20 -34.45
CA GLU A 276 7.47 -4.39 -35.14
C GLU A 276 8.16 -5.69 -34.71
N ASP A 277 8.04 -6.10 -33.44
CA ASP A 277 8.55 -7.38 -32.94
C ASP A 277 7.72 -8.59 -33.43
N ALA A 278 6.44 -8.35 -33.78
CA ALA A 278 5.58 -9.34 -34.42
C ALA A 278 5.91 -9.59 -35.90
N THR A 279 6.49 -8.60 -36.62
CA THR A 279 6.90 -8.79 -38.03
C THR A 279 8.06 -9.76 -38.17
N ASN A 280 9.02 -9.72 -37.24
CA ASN A 280 10.16 -10.65 -37.19
C ASN A 280 9.74 -12.11 -36.91
N ARG A 281 8.50 -12.37 -36.47
CA ARG A 281 7.96 -13.74 -36.27
C ARG A 281 7.30 -14.34 -37.52
N ARG A 282 7.33 -13.65 -38.68
CA ARG A 282 6.72 -14.13 -39.94
C ARG A 282 7.72 -14.77 -40.93
N THR A 283 8.72 -15.48 -40.44
CA THR A 283 9.50 -16.43 -41.27
C THR A 283 9.58 -17.81 -40.63
N SER A 284 9.17 -18.82 -41.42
CA SER A 284 9.36 -20.27 -41.18
C SER A 284 8.66 -20.95 -39.99
N VAL A 285 7.33 -21.07 -40.08
CA VAL A 285 6.70 -22.40 -39.88
C VAL A 285 5.91 -22.74 -41.15
N PRO A 286 6.33 -23.74 -41.95
CA PRO A 286 5.59 -24.13 -43.14
C PRO A 286 4.30 -24.86 -42.75
N ILE A 287 3.15 -24.35 -43.20
CA ILE A 287 1.89 -25.10 -43.16
C ILE A 287 1.92 -26.11 -44.30
N ALA A 288 2.34 -27.35 -43.99
CA ALA A 288 2.25 -28.47 -44.91
C ALA A 288 0.90 -29.18 -44.74
N VAL A 289 0.14 -29.29 -45.85
CA VAL A 289 -1.16 -29.95 -45.87
C VAL A 289 -1.01 -31.45 -46.12
N SER A 290 -1.70 -32.24 -45.30
CA SER A 290 -2.09 -33.66 -45.52
C SER A 290 -1.05 -34.78 -45.41
N SER A 291 -1.54 -35.85 -44.74
CA SER A 291 -1.20 -37.28 -44.87
C SER A 291 0.14 -37.82 -44.34
N ASN A 292 0.00 -38.62 -43.29
CA ASN A 292 0.73 -39.86 -42.98
C ASN A 292 2.27 -39.84 -43.07
N LEU A 293 2.94 -39.68 -41.92
CA LEU A 293 3.77 -40.77 -41.38
C LEU A 293 4.05 -40.61 -39.89
N SER A 294 3.63 -41.61 -39.11
CA SER A 294 4.12 -41.86 -37.76
C SER A 294 5.60 -42.29 -37.80
N ASP A 295 6.46 -41.63 -37.02
CA ASP A 295 7.57 -42.23 -36.23
C ASP A 295 8.64 -41.20 -35.78
N ALA A 296 8.68 -39.99 -36.34
CA ALA A 296 9.72 -39.01 -36.04
C ALA A 296 9.58 -38.26 -34.68
N ILE A 297 8.42 -38.35 -34.00
CA ILE A 297 8.10 -37.50 -32.83
C ILE A 297 8.74 -37.99 -31.52
N LYS A 298 9.21 -39.25 -31.43
CA LYS A 298 9.72 -39.86 -30.19
C LYS A 298 11.14 -39.42 -29.74
N ARG A 299 11.74 -38.37 -30.33
CA ARG A 299 13.14 -37.95 -30.03
C ARG A 299 13.38 -36.46 -29.76
N ARG A 300 12.34 -35.65 -29.51
CA ARG A 300 12.47 -34.21 -29.18
C ARG A 300 11.63 -33.71 -27.99
N GLN A 301 11.25 -34.61 -27.07
CA GLN A 301 10.56 -34.24 -25.82
C GLN A 301 11.45 -34.34 -24.56
N SER A 302 12.75 -34.60 -24.71
CA SER A 302 13.71 -34.66 -23.61
C SER A 302 14.56 -33.39 -23.56
N GLU A 303 13.96 -32.26 -23.15
CA GLU A 303 14.62 -31.04 -22.63
C GLU A 303 13.58 -29.91 -22.41
N MET A 304 12.64 -30.12 -21.49
CA MET A 304 11.92 -29.03 -20.81
C MET A 304 11.88 -29.34 -19.30
N PRO A 305 12.14 -28.36 -18.42
CA PRO A 305 12.06 -28.59 -16.98
C PRO A 305 10.61 -28.82 -16.56
N ALA A 306 10.37 -29.90 -15.83
CA ALA A 306 9.03 -30.28 -15.39
C ALA A 306 8.49 -29.32 -14.33
N SER A 307 7.20 -28.97 -14.44
CA SER A 307 6.46 -28.18 -13.47
C SER A 307 6.50 -28.83 -12.08
N ARG A 308 7.20 -28.19 -11.13
CA ARG A 308 7.33 -28.68 -9.75
C ARG A 308 6.02 -28.45 -8.98
N SER A 309 5.18 -29.48 -8.92
CA SER A 309 4.03 -29.53 -8.01
C SER A 309 4.49 -29.83 -6.58
N LEU A 310 3.98 -29.08 -5.60
CA LEU A 310 4.26 -29.28 -4.17
C LEU A 310 3.29 -30.31 -3.55
N GLN A 311 3.78 -31.08 -2.58
CA GLN A 311 2.95 -32.03 -1.84
C GLN A 311 2.36 -31.41 -0.55
N PRO A 312 1.16 -31.84 -0.12
CA PRO A 312 0.57 -31.39 1.14
C PRO A 312 1.22 -32.07 2.35
N ILE A 313 1.41 -31.34 3.44
CA ILE A 313 1.98 -31.82 4.71
C ILE A 313 1.05 -31.41 5.88
N PRO A 314 0.89 -32.23 6.94
CA PRO A 314 -0.05 -31.96 8.03
C PRO A 314 0.46 -30.94 9.04
N SER A 315 -0.47 -30.38 9.82
CA SER A 315 -0.23 -29.50 10.97
C SER A 315 0.12 -30.27 12.25
N ASP A 316 0.97 -29.69 13.11
CA ASP A 316 0.83 -29.76 14.58
C ASP A 316 1.75 -28.74 15.32
N ASP A 317 1.56 -28.70 16.64
CA ASP A 317 1.61 -27.56 17.57
C ASP A 317 2.90 -26.78 17.89
N ALA A 318 2.60 -25.59 18.44
CA ALA A 318 3.36 -24.54 19.12
C ALA A 318 4.53 -24.90 20.07
N ALA A 319 5.49 -23.97 20.13
CA ALA A 319 6.23 -23.59 21.34
C ALA A 319 6.66 -22.10 21.25
N GLY A 320 6.75 -21.39 22.38
CA GLY A 320 7.10 -19.96 22.44
C GLY A 320 8.43 -19.68 23.14
N ALA A 321 8.93 -18.43 23.03
CA ALA A 321 10.04 -17.89 23.82
C ALA A 321 9.97 -16.35 23.91
N ASP A 322 10.69 -15.80 24.88
CA ASP A 322 10.45 -14.48 25.49
C ASP A 322 11.23 -13.31 24.85
N ALA A 323 10.86 -12.08 25.21
CA ALA A 323 11.39 -10.84 24.63
C ALA A 323 12.49 -10.16 25.46
N SER A 324 13.43 -9.47 24.81
CA SER A 324 13.96 -8.18 25.29
C SER A 324 14.78 -7.40 24.24
N VAL A 325 14.93 -6.09 24.49
CA VAL A 325 15.86 -5.13 23.83
C VAL A 325 15.49 -4.61 22.42
N ASN A 326 14.71 -3.51 22.34
CA ASN A 326 15.18 -2.21 21.79
C ASN A 326 14.13 -1.08 21.80
N ARG A 327 14.61 0.18 21.68
CA ARG A 327 13.88 1.46 21.87
C ARG A 327 14.69 2.56 21.17
N LYS A 328 14.19 3.50 20.34
CA LYS A 328 12.86 3.90 19.80
C LYS A 328 13.13 4.37 18.33
N VAL A 329 12.23 4.59 17.37
CA VAL A 329 10.76 4.73 17.33
C VAL A 329 10.23 3.90 16.15
N SER A 330 9.61 2.74 16.42
CA SER A 330 9.11 1.81 15.40
C SER A 330 8.17 0.80 16.05
N LEU A 331 6.93 0.67 15.54
CA LEU A 331 5.93 -0.41 15.72
C LEU A 331 5.57 -0.91 17.15
N SER A 332 6.35 -0.59 18.18
CA SER A 332 6.30 -1.13 19.53
C SER A 332 5.38 -0.35 20.47
N GLU A 333 5.10 0.93 20.19
CA GLU A 333 4.15 1.71 21.00
C GLU A 333 2.71 1.17 20.95
N THR A 334 2.35 0.40 19.91
CA THR A 334 1.09 -0.38 19.91
C THR A 334 1.13 -1.75 20.59
N MET A 335 2.31 -2.28 20.93
CA MET A 335 2.41 -3.56 21.67
C MET A 335 2.37 -3.37 23.20
N THR A 336 2.57 -2.14 23.68
CA THR A 336 2.51 -1.79 25.11
C THR A 336 1.60 -0.59 25.40
N THR A 337 0.61 -0.30 24.54
CA THR A 337 -0.37 0.74 24.85
C THR A 337 -1.20 0.28 26.05
N ASN A 338 -1.03 0.94 27.19
CA ASN A 338 -1.92 0.80 28.33
C ASN A 338 -3.20 1.55 27.98
N PHE A 339 -4.27 0.82 27.64
CA PHE A 339 -5.53 1.44 27.22
C PHE A 339 -6.25 2.04 28.43
N GLU A 340 -6.08 1.44 29.59
CA GLU A 340 -6.60 1.87 30.87
C GLU A 340 -6.00 3.24 31.27
N ASP A 341 -4.70 3.48 31.04
CA ASP A 341 -4.08 4.80 31.24
C ASP A 341 -4.60 5.86 30.24
N LEU A 342 -4.81 5.49 28.97
CA LEU A 342 -5.39 6.39 27.97
C LEU A 342 -6.83 6.76 28.33
N VAL A 343 -7.63 5.78 28.76
CA VAL A 343 -9.00 5.97 29.22
C VAL A 343 -9.06 6.83 30.48
N ALA A 344 -8.17 6.60 31.45
CA ALA A 344 -8.05 7.45 32.63
C ALA A 344 -7.70 8.90 32.25
N THR A 345 -6.80 9.10 31.27
CA THR A 345 -6.44 10.42 30.76
C THR A 345 -7.64 11.18 30.18
N LEU A 346 -8.53 10.51 29.44
CA LEU A 346 -9.75 11.12 28.88
C LEU A 346 -10.78 11.62 29.92
N TYR A 347 -10.67 11.18 31.17
CA TYR A 347 -11.48 11.67 32.30
C TYR A 347 -10.81 12.82 33.07
N THR A 348 -9.62 13.28 32.67
CA THR A 348 -8.94 14.41 33.32
C THR A 348 -9.44 15.76 32.80
N ASP A 349 -9.41 16.79 33.66
CA ASP A 349 -9.64 18.20 33.30
C ASP A 349 -8.41 18.86 32.62
N VAL A 350 -7.40 18.09 32.20
CA VAL A 350 -6.13 18.61 31.63
C VAL A 350 -6.17 18.50 30.10
N TYR A 351 -6.56 19.59 29.43
CA TYR A 351 -6.81 19.59 27.99
C TYR A 351 -5.65 19.12 27.12
N ASP A 352 -4.42 19.52 27.46
CA ASP A 352 -3.23 19.14 26.70
C ASP A 352 -3.04 17.61 26.74
N ASP A 353 -3.13 17.00 27.93
CA ASP A 353 -3.04 15.54 28.12
C ASP A 353 -4.18 14.79 27.40
N VAL A 354 -5.40 15.33 27.45
CA VAL A 354 -6.57 14.78 26.74
C VAL A 354 -6.38 14.86 25.22
N PHE A 355 -5.88 15.97 24.68
CA PHE A 355 -5.59 16.10 23.25
C PHE A 355 -4.50 15.10 22.81
N ASP A 356 -3.40 15.04 23.56
CA ASP A 356 -2.31 14.11 23.34
C ASP A 356 -2.76 12.64 23.42
N ALA A 357 -3.74 12.31 24.27
CA ALA A 357 -4.35 10.99 24.33
C ALA A 357 -5.27 10.73 23.13
N LEU A 358 -6.10 11.70 22.73
CA LEU A 358 -7.03 11.58 21.60
C LEU A 358 -6.31 11.39 20.27
N GLU A 359 -5.21 12.12 20.00
CA GLU A 359 -4.40 11.91 18.77
C GLU A 359 -3.84 10.48 18.72
N LYS A 360 -3.28 10.00 19.85
CA LYS A 360 -2.76 8.63 19.99
C LYS A 360 -3.87 7.60 19.80
N ILE A 361 -5.03 7.77 20.45
CA ILE A 361 -6.19 6.88 20.33
C ILE A 361 -6.63 6.82 18.86
N PHE A 362 -6.82 7.96 18.20
CA PHE A 362 -7.27 8.03 16.81
C PHE A 362 -6.34 7.25 15.86
N GLY A 363 -5.01 7.41 15.99
CA GLY A 363 -4.03 6.65 15.20
C GLY A 363 -3.96 5.15 15.56
N ILE A 364 -4.44 4.75 16.74
CA ILE A 364 -4.45 3.34 17.18
C ILE A 364 -5.74 2.63 16.74
N VAL A 365 -6.92 3.25 16.94
CA VAL A 365 -8.23 2.62 16.68
C VAL A 365 -8.57 2.50 15.19
N GLN A 366 -7.85 3.18 14.30
CA GLN A 366 -7.89 2.90 12.85
C GLN A 366 -7.60 1.43 12.49
N ARG A 367 -6.94 0.68 13.39
CA ARG A 367 -6.76 -0.77 13.29
C ARG A 367 -7.80 -1.50 14.13
N SER A 368 -8.73 -2.20 13.48
CA SER A 368 -9.87 -2.93 14.08
C SER A 368 -9.53 -3.70 15.36
N LYS A 369 -8.46 -4.49 15.35
CA LYS A 369 -7.98 -5.28 16.51
C LYS A 369 -7.68 -4.43 17.75
N TYR A 370 -7.21 -3.20 17.58
CA TYR A 370 -6.95 -2.28 18.71
C TYR A 370 -8.19 -1.47 19.08
N ALA A 371 -9.07 -1.17 18.13
CA ALA A 371 -10.37 -0.55 18.41
C ALA A 371 -11.20 -1.39 19.39
N ILE A 372 -11.27 -2.71 19.17
CA ILE A 372 -11.96 -3.67 20.06
C ILE A 372 -11.30 -3.70 21.45
N LYS A 373 -9.96 -3.73 21.52
CA LYS A 373 -9.24 -3.70 22.80
C LYS A 373 -9.46 -2.41 23.58
N PHE A 374 -9.50 -1.27 22.90
CA PHE A 374 -9.77 0.01 23.53
C PHE A 374 -11.23 0.08 24.04
N ALA A 375 -12.19 -0.44 23.27
CA ALA A 375 -13.58 -0.57 23.72
C ALA A 375 -13.72 -1.49 24.96
N LEU A 376 -13.01 -2.63 24.97
CA LEU A 376 -12.91 -3.54 26.13
C LEU A 376 -12.33 -2.87 27.39
N ALA A 377 -11.53 -1.82 27.24
CA ALA A 377 -10.97 -1.03 28.34
C ALA A 377 -11.87 0.16 28.75
N ASN A 378 -13.17 0.12 28.45
CA ASN A 378 -14.15 1.22 28.62
C ASN A 378 -13.86 2.48 27.79
N GLY A 379 -13.04 2.37 26.74
CA GLY A 379 -12.70 3.49 25.86
C GLY A 379 -13.89 4.08 25.09
N TRP A 380 -14.95 3.30 24.88
CA TRP A 380 -16.21 3.81 24.33
C TRP A 380 -16.82 4.92 25.20
N VAL A 381 -17.05 4.61 26.48
CA VAL A 381 -17.71 5.51 27.43
C VAL A 381 -16.88 6.79 27.64
N ALA A 382 -15.56 6.66 27.66
CA ALA A 382 -14.66 7.79 27.78
C ALA A 382 -14.69 8.74 26.56
N LEU A 383 -14.85 8.21 25.34
CA LEU A 383 -15.01 9.05 24.15
C LEU A 383 -16.39 9.75 24.11
N ILE A 384 -17.45 9.09 24.57
CA ILE A 384 -18.77 9.72 24.75
C ILE A 384 -18.70 10.84 25.80
N HIS A 385 -17.98 10.63 26.92
CA HIS A 385 -17.74 11.67 27.91
C HIS A 385 -17.03 12.89 27.30
N VAL A 386 -15.94 12.70 26.55
CA VAL A 386 -15.24 13.80 25.85
C VAL A 386 -16.17 14.58 24.90
N LEU A 387 -17.04 13.89 24.15
CA LEU A 387 -18.01 14.51 23.25
C LEU A 387 -19.05 15.36 23.98
N CYS A 388 -19.58 14.87 25.09
CA CYS A 388 -20.62 15.55 25.87
C CYS A 388 -20.05 16.62 26.83
N HIS A 389 -18.74 16.62 27.10
CA HIS A 389 -18.12 17.54 28.04
C HIS A 389 -18.10 18.99 27.51
N GLU A 390 -18.67 19.92 28.28
CA GLU A 390 -18.84 21.33 27.86
C GLU A 390 -17.50 22.02 27.57
N LYS A 391 -16.46 21.70 28.35
CA LYS A 391 -15.18 22.40 28.28
C LYS A 391 -14.23 21.89 27.18
N MET A 392 -14.48 20.71 26.60
CA MET A 392 -13.61 20.18 25.54
C MET A 392 -13.82 20.97 24.24
N ASP A 393 -12.74 21.26 23.54
CA ASP A 393 -12.78 22.04 22.30
C ASP A 393 -13.35 21.24 21.12
N GLU A 394 -13.63 21.94 20.01
CA GLU A 394 -14.23 21.33 18.82
C GLU A 394 -13.32 20.27 18.17
N LEU A 395 -11.99 20.44 18.23
CA LEU A 395 -11.02 19.54 17.63
C LEU A 395 -10.88 18.25 18.46
N GLN A 396 -10.83 18.35 19.79
CA GLN A 396 -10.88 17.20 20.70
C GLN A 396 -12.16 16.37 20.47
N LYS A 397 -13.31 17.05 20.30
CA LYS A 397 -14.58 16.41 19.97
C LYS A 397 -14.58 15.78 18.57
N ASP A 398 -13.94 16.39 17.58
CA ASP A 398 -13.74 15.80 16.25
C ASP A 398 -12.92 14.51 16.30
N TYR A 399 -11.79 14.50 17.04
CA TYR A 399 -11.00 13.30 17.27
C TYR A 399 -11.80 12.20 17.96
N ALA A 400 -12.61 12.55 18.96
CA ALA A 400 -13.42 11.58 19.70
C ALA A 400 -14.54 10.97 18.83
N ALA A 401 -15.27 11.79 18.06
CA ALA A 401 -16.26 11.30 17.10
C ALA A 401 -15.61 10.42 16.02
N GLY A 402 -14.46 10.86 15.49
CA GLY A 402 -13.68 10.09 14.53
C GLY A 402 -13.25 8.73 15.08
N ALA A 403 -12.76 8.66 16.31
CA ALA A 403 -12.38 7.41 16.98
C ALA A 403 -13.57 6.46 17.15
N LEU A 404 -14.74 6.95 17.60
CA LEU A 404 -15.97 6.13 17.70
C LEU A 404 -16.38 5.52 16.35
N SER A 405 -16.22 6.27 15.25
CA SER A 405 -16.57 5.78 13.90
C SER A 405 -15.71 4.61 13.41
N PHE A 406 -14.51 4.41 13.97
CA PHE A 406 -13.69 3.21 13.73
C PHE A 406 -14.01 2.07 14.71
N ILE A 407 -14.41 2.40 15.94
CA ILE A 407 -14.73 1.41 16.99
C ILE A 407 -16.03 0.67 16.67
N ALA A 408 -17.10 1.38 16.30
CA ALA A 408 -18.40 0.77 16.02
C ALA A 408 -18.36 -0.37 14.98
N PRO A 409 -17.81 -0.20 13.75
CA PRO A 409 -17.72 -1.30 12.78
C PRO A 409 -16.81 -2.44 13.26
N ALA A 410 -15.73 -2.14 13.98
CA ALA A 410 -14.82 -3.17 14.50
C ALA A 410 -15.49 -4.07 15.54
N LEU A 411 -16.40 -3.51 16.36
CA LEU A 411 -17.22 -4.27 17.31
C LEU A 411 -18.29 -5.10 16.62
N VAL A 412 -19.01 -4.54 15.64
CA VAL A 412 -20.06 -5.26 14.89
C VAL A 412 -19.50 -6.52 14.21
N LEU A 413 -18.26 -6.45 13.70
CA LEU A 413 -17.55 -7.58 13.08
C LEU A 413 -17.06 -8.66 14.06
N GLN A 414 -17.25 -8.51 15.38
CA GLN A 414 -16.90 -9.58 16.33
C GLN A 414 -17.93 -10.72 16.34
N PRO A 415 -17.49 -11.99 16.29
CA PRO A 415 -18.37 -13.13 16.49
C PRO A 415 -18.93 -13.12 17.92
N ASP A 416 -20.15 -13.63 18.09
CA ASP A 416 -21.00 -13.53 19.30
C ASP A 416 -20.54 -14.32 20.54
N GLY A 417 -19.23 -14.49 20.73
CA GLY A 417 -18.66 -15.37 21.76
C GLY A 417 -17.74 -14.69 22.79
N GLY A 418 -17.61 -13.37 22.80
CA GLY A 418 -16.62 -12.71 23.68
C GLY A 418 -16.74 -11.19 23.87
N SER A 419 -17.87 -10.57 23.51
CA SER A 419 -18.04 -9.10 23.58
C SER A 419 -19.27 -8.62 24.36
N ASP A 420 -20.07 -9.50 24.94
CA ASP A 420 -21.33 -9.18 25.64
C ASP A 420 -21.18 -8.08 26.70
N GLY A 421 -20.11 -8.11 27.49
CA GLY A 421 -19.83 -7.07 28.49
C GLY A 421 -19.50 -5.69 27.89
N VAL A 422 -18.95 -5.64 26.67
CA VAL A 422 -18.72 -4.39 25.94
C VAL A 422 -20.03 -3.86 25.38
N TRP A 423 -20.86 -4.74 24.82
CA TRP A 423 -22.17 -4.35 24.31
C TRP A 423 -23.09 -3.82 25.40
N ALA A 424 -23.12 -4.46 26.57
CA ALA A 424 -23.85 -3.96 27.73
C ALA A 424 -23.37 -2.57 28.19
N ALA A 425 -22.05 -2.34 28.21
CA ALA A 425 -21.49 -1.03 28.55
C ALA A 425 -21.78 0.05 27.49
N ILE A 426 -21.89 -0.33 26.21
CA ILE A 426 -22.30 0.57 25.12
C ILE A 426 -23.79 0.90 25.21
N GLU A 427 -24.63 -0.09 25.52
CA GLU A 427 -26.07 0.05 25.74
C GLU A 427 -26.34 0.99 26.92
N GLU A 428 -25.77 0.72 28.10
CA GLU A 428 -25.84 1.58 29.29
C GLU A 428 -25.33 3.00 29.01
N SER A 429 -24.22 3.14 28.28
CA SER A 429 -23.66 4.44 27.89
C SER A 429 -24.54 5.21 26.91
N LEU A 430 -25.29 4.53 26.03
CA LEU A 430 -26.21 5.18 25.11
C LEU A 430 -27.52 5.55 25.82
N GLU A 431 -28.07 4.66 26.65
CA GLU A 431 -29.22 5.00 27.50
C GLU A 431 -28.94 6.22 28.38
N ALA A 432 -27.75 6.30 29.00
CA ALA A 432 -27.35 7.41 29.85
C ALA A 432 -27.08 8.73 29.09
N HIS A 433 -26.53 8.68 27.88
CA HIS A 433 -25.99 9.88 27.20
C HIS A 433 -26.59 10.19 25.82
N HIS A 434 -27.58 9.44 25.30
CA HIS A 434 -28.13 9.67 23.96
C HIS A 434 -28.67 11.10 23.78
N ALA A 435 -29.42 11.63 24.74
CA ALA A 435 -29.96 13.00 24.68
C ALA A 435 -28.84 14.05 24.55
N GLU A 436 -27.79 13.95 25.38
CA GLU A 436 -26.63 14.83 25.27
C GLU A 436 -25.85 14.65 23.97
N LEU A 437 -25.74 13.42 23.45
CA LEU A 437 -25.07 13.13 22.18
C LEU A 437 -25.85 13.74 21.00
N ILE A 438 -27.18 13.65 21.03
CA ILE A 438 -28.07 14.26 20.05
C ILE A 438 -27.93 15.78 20.10
N GLU A 439 -28.15 16.41 21.26
CA GLU A 439 -28.10 17.86 21.41
C GLU A 439 -26.70 18.42 21.06
N LYS A 440 -25.65 17.89 21.69
CA LYS A 440 -24.31 18.49 21.64
C LYS A 440 -23.53 18.11 20.38
N ALA A 441 -23.62 16.86 19.90
CA ALA A 441 -22.84 16.41 18.75
C ALA A 441 -23.63 16.45 17.43
N LEU A 442 -24.88 15.96 17.41
CA LEU A 442 -25.69 15.93 16.18
C LEU A 442 -26.45 17.24 15.90
N GLY A 443 -26.87 17.96 16.92
CA GLY A 443 -27.50 19.28 16.81
C GLY A 443 -26.46 20.40 16.65
N HIS A 444 -25.65 20.60 17.69
CA HIS A 444 -24.74 21.74 17.79
C HIS A 444 -23.29 21.49 17.35
N GLY A 445 -22.92 20.23 17.09
CA GLY A 445 -21.54 19.86 16.76
C GLY A 445 -21.03 20.31 15.40
N SER A 446 -19.73 20.10 15.19
CA SER A 446 -19.04 20.35 13.92
C SER A 446 -19.62 19.50 12.77
N ALA A 447 -19.29 19.85 11.53
CA ALA A 447 -19.62 19.00 10.38
C ALA A 447 -18.95 17.61 10.45
N MET A 448 -17.78 17.51 11.06
CA MET A 448 -17.06 16.24 11.25
C MET A 448 -17.74 15.38 12.34
N GLN A 449 -18.10 15.97 13.49
CA GLN A 449 -18.87 15.31 14.54
C GLN A 449 -20.19 14.74 13.98
N LYS A 450 -20.96 15.56 13.27
CA LYS A 450 -22.24 15.15 12.66
C LYS A 450 -22.07 13.95 11.70
N GLN A 451 -21.06 13.99 10.84
CA GLN A 451 -20.77 12.88 9.93
C GLN A 451 -20.33 11.61 10.67
N TYR A 452 -19.36 11.71 11.58
CA TYR A 452 -18.78 10.54 12.26
C TYR A 452 -19.75 9.89 13.25
N ILE A 453 -20.57 10.67 13.97
CA ILE A 453 -21.61 10.11 14.84
C ILE A 453 -22.73 9.46 14.02
N ALA A 454 -23.14 10.04 12.88
CA ALA A 454 -24.09 9.37 11.98
C ALA A 454 -23.56 8.01 11.47
N VAL A 455 -22.28 7.94 11.07
CA VAL A 455 -21.61 6.67 10.68
C VAL A 455 -21.52 5.69 11.85
N THR A 456 -21.24 6.18 13.05
CA THR A 456 -21.19 5.38 14.28
C THR A 456 -22.55 4.73 14.54
N LEU A 457 -23.64 5.50 14.54
CA LEU A 457 -25.01 5.01 14.72
C LEU A 457 -25.45 4.04 13.62
N MET A 458 -25.03 4.26 12.37
CA MET A 458 -25.30 3.36 11.24
C MET A 458 -24.78 1.95 11.49
N HIS A 459 -23.59 1.81 12.09
CA HIS A 459 -23.05 0.50 12.46
C HIS A 459 -23.73 -0.08 13.71
N LEU A 460 -23.96 0.73 14.75
CA LEU A 460 -24.58 0.25 15.99
C LEU A 460 -25.99 -0.33 15.79
N CYS A 461 -26.80 0.27 14.91
CA CYS A 461 -28.18 -0.18 14.64
C CYS A 461 -28.28 -1.56 13.94
N GLU A 462 -27.16 -2.22 13.63
CA GLU A 462 -27.15 -3.61 13.18
C GLU A 462 -27.47 -4.59 14.31
N ARG A 463 -27.14 -4.27 15.57
CA ARG A 463 -27.56 -5.03 16.76
C ARG A 463 -29.01 -4.67 17.11
N ASP A 464 -29.86 -5.68 17.34
CA ASP A 464 -31.30 -5.48 17.61
C ASP A 464 -31.53 -4.62 18.88
N HIS A 465 -30.86 -4.94 19.99
CA HIS A 465 -31.00 -4.20 21.26
C HIS A 465 -30.66 -2.71 21.12
N LEU A 466 -29.52 -2.38 20.50
CA LEU A 466 -29.14 -0.98 20.28
C LEU A 466 -30.10 -0.26 19.31
N ARG A 467 -30.65 -0.97 18.33
CA ARG A 467 -31.67 -0.42 17.41
C ARG A 467 -32.96 -0.08 18.16
N ASP A 468 -33.35 -0.88 19.15
CA ASP A 468 -34.53 -0.61 19.98
C ASP A 468 -34.28 0.57 20.93
N VAL A 469 -33.09 0.69 21.55
CA VAL A 469 -32.70 1.90 22.33
C VAL A 469 -32.76 3.16 21.46
N LEU A 470 -32.18 3.13 20.25
CA LEU A 470 -32.22 4.29 19.34
C LEU A 470 -33.64 4.65 18.87
N ARG A 471 -34.52 3.65 18.67
CA ARG A 471 -35.93 3.87 18.29
C ARG A 471 -36.72 4.65 19.35
N MET A 472 -36.32 4.61 20.63
CA MET A 472 -37.02 5.34 21.70
C MET A 472 -36.83 6.87 21.64
N SER A 473 -35.93 7.38 20.80
CA SER A 473 -35.66 8.82 20.67
C SER A 473 -36.31 9.44 19.42
N GLU A 474 -37.47 10.08 19.61
CA GLU A 474 -38.11 10.90 18.56
C GLU A 474 -37.20 12.08 18.12
N GLU A 475 -36.43 12.64 19.06
CA GLU A 475 -35.47 13.73 18.77
C GLU A 475 -34.36 13.28 17.81
N LEU A 476 -33.83 12.06 17.99
CA LEU A 476 -32.86 11.47 17.07
C LEU A 476 -33.44 11.34 15.65
N GLN A 477 -34.69 10.93 15.51
CA GLN A 477 -35.34 10.83 14.20
C GLN A 477 -35.37 12.21 13.50
N LEU A 478 -35.88 13.24 14.20
CA LEU A 478 -35.98 14.59 13.66
C LEU A 478 -34.62 15.16 13.25
N VAL A 479 -33.59 14.99 14.10
CA VAL A 479 -32.23 15.45 13.80
C VAL A 479 -31.62 14.70 12.61
N LEU A 480 -31.82 13.39 12.49
CA LEU A 480 -31.33 12.62 11.34
C LEU A 480 -32.05 12.99 10.03
N GLU A 481 -33.36 13.28 10.08
CA GLU A 481 -34.14 13.79 8.94
C GLU A 481 -33.66 15.17 8.50
N GLU A 482 -33.29 16.06 9.43
CA GLU A 482 -32.70 17.37 9.11
C GLU A 482 -31.27 17.27 8.57
N LEU A 483 -30.44 16.38 9.14
CA LEU A 483 -29.04 16.19 8.75
C LEU A 483 -28.88 15.51 7.39
N LYS A 484 -29.83 14.63 7.01
CA LYS A 484 -29.80 13.87 5.76
C LYS A 484 -29.68 14.73 4.48
N PRO A 485 -30.47 15.80 4.26
CA PRO A 485 -30.33 16.67 3.08
C PRO A 485 -29.20 17.70 3.18
N LYS A 486 -28.68 17.97 4.39
CA LYS A 486 -27.66 19.02 4.62
C LYS A 486 -26.22 18.48 4.65
N GLY A 487 -26.04 17.18 4.86
CA GLY A 487 -24.74 16.54 5.05
C GLY A 487 -23.96 16.22 3.77
N SER A 488 -22.78 15.65 3.95
CA SER A 488 -22.04 14.98 2.88
C SER A 488 -22.80 13.74 2.36
N GLN A 489 -22.39 13.19 1.22
CA GLN A 489 -22.96 11.93 0.71
C GLN A 489 -22.84 10.77 1.72
N VAL A 490 -21.73 10.72 2.48
CA VAL A 490 -21.50 9.71 3.52
C VAL A 490 -22.47 9.90 4.69
N GLN A 491 -22.64 11.14 5.17
CA GLN A 491 -23.60 11.46 6.23
C GLN A 491 -25.04 11.17 5.79
N ALA A 492 -25.43 11.60 4.58
CA ALA A 492 -26.77 11.38 4.03
C ALA A 492 -27.10 9.88 3.88
N HIS A 493 -26.11 9.06 3.48
CA HIS A 493 -26.25 7.62 3.43
C HIS A 493 -26.41 7.02 4.84
N ALA A 494 -25.54 7.38 5.78
CA ALA A 494 -25.58 6.91 7.16
C ALA A 494 -26.92 7.24 7.84
N CYS A 495 -27.37 8.50 7.77
CA CYS A 495 -28.69 8.92 8.26
C CYS A 495 -29.82 8.09 7.63
N SER A 496 -29.76 7.80 6.33
CA SER A 496 -30.78 7.01 5.63
C SER A 496 -30.86 5.56 6.12
N ILE A 497 -29.71 4.94 6.46
CA ILE A 497 -29.67 3.58 7.02
C ILE A 497 -30.20 3.56 8.46
N VAL A 498 -29.80 4.52 9.30
CA VAL A 498 -30.31 4.62 10.68
C VAL A 498 -31.82 4.86 10.70
N LEU A 499 -32.32 5.80 9.88
CA LEU A 499 -33.75 6.05 9.73
C LEU A 499 -34.50 4.80 9.29
N MET A 500 -34.05 4.12 8.22
CA MET A 500 -34.69 2.90 7.72
C MET A 500 -34.76 1.77 8.76
N ARG A 501 -33.70 1.58 9.55
CA ARG A 501 -33.61 0.48 10.53
C ARG A 501 -34.32 0.79 11.85
N CYS A 502 -34.11 1.99 12.40
CA CYS A 502 -34.63 2.35 13.72
C CYS A 502 -36.07 2.88 13.63
N PHE A 503 -36.37 3.68 12.61
CA PHE A 503 -37.64 4.41 12.43
C PHE A 503 -38.31 4.00 11.10
N PRO A 504 -38.69 2.72 10.93
CA PRO A 504 -39.42 2.30 9.74
C PRO A 504 -40.72 3.14 9.65
N PRO A 505 -41.12 3.58 8.44
CA PRO A 505 -42.37 4.32 8.30
C PRO A 505 -43.50 3.45 8.83
N THR A 506 -44.31 3.99 9.74
CA THR A 506 -45.52 3.33 10.22
C THR A 506 -46.35 2.96 8.99
N GLU A 507 -46.53 1.67 8.73
CA GLU A 507 -47.44 1.24 7.65
C GLU A 507 -48.79 1.90 7.93
N PRO A 508 -49.41 2.55 6.92
CA PRO A 508 -50.70 3.23 7.12
C PRO A 508 -51.65 2.20 7.71
N SER A 509 -52.26 2.53 8.86
CA SER A 509 -53.06 1.54 9.56
C SER A 509 -54.20 1.12 8.63
N ALA A 510 -54.58 -0.16 8.61
CA ALA A 510 -55.66 -0.62 7.72
C ALA A 510 -57.01 0.08 8.01
N SER A 511 -57.11 0.81 9.12
CA SER A 511 -58.19 1.75 9.46
C SER A 511 -58.13 3.08 8.70
N ASP A 512 -56.95 3.60 8.34
CA ASP A 512 -56.79 4.88 7.63
C ASP A 512 -57.13 4.77 6.13
N GLU A 513 -56.88 3.61 5.50
CA GLU A 513 -57.31 3.35 4.12
C GLU A 513 -58.85 3.39 3.97
N VAL A 514 -59.60 2.99 5.01
CA VAL A 514 -61.07 3.04 4.97
C VAL A 514 -61.59 4.48 4.97
N VAL A 515 -60.94 5.38 5.73
CA VAL A 515 -61.31 6.81 5.77
C VAL A 515 -60.90 7.52 4.47
N ALA A 516 -59.79 7.13 3.86
CA ALA A 516 -59.37 7.65 2.55
C ALA A 516 -60.30 7.18 1.40
N ALA A 517 -60.87 5.97 1.48
CA ALA A 517 -61.80 5.45 0.48
C ALA A 517 -63.16 6.16 0.49
N ASP A 518 -63.72 6.47 1.67
CA ASP A 518 -64.99 7.18 1.80
C ASP A 518 -64.91 8.68 1.40
N ALA A 519 -63.71 9.27 1.37
CA ALA A 519 -63.50 10.68 1.02
C ALA A 519 -63.49 10.97 -0.50
N ILE A 520 -63.57 9.95 -1.37
CA ILE A 520 -63.40 10.10 -2.84
C ILE A 520 -64.74 10.09 -3.60
N ILE A 521 -65.89 10.04 -2.90
CA ILE A 521 -67.23 9.95 -3.51
C ILE A 521 -68.08 11.21 -3.30
N GLU A 522 -67.56 12.43 -3.51
CA GLU A 522 -68.44 13.62 -3.59
C GLU A 522 -67.92 14.85 -4.40
N GLU A 523 -67.24 14.67 -5.54
CA GLU A 523 -67.11 15.76 -6.53
C GLU A 523 -67.62 15.35 -7.92
N SER A 524 -68.80 15.85 -8.28
CA SER A 524 -69.36 15.76 -9.64
C SER A 524 -68.71 16.81 -10.55
N PRO A 525 -68.32 16.47 -11.80
CA PRO A 525 -67.68 17.43 -12.69
C PRO A 525 -68.68 18.50 -13.15
N VAL A 526 -68.35 19.77 -12.92
CA VAL A 526 -69.07 20.91 -13.50
C VAL A 526 -68.67 21.04 -14.97
N GLU A 527 -69.64 20.96 -15.88
CA GLU A 527 -69.44 21.23 -17.31
C GLU A 527 -69.07 22.71 -17.52
N THR A 528 -67.85 22.98 -17.97
CA THR A 528 -67.44 24.29 -18.48
C THR A 528 -67.53 24.32 -20.01
N GLU A 529 -68.33 25.24 -20.55
CA GLU A 529 -68.44 25.49 -22.00
C GLU A 529 -67.11 25.94 -22.63
N PRO A 530 -66.84 25.61 -23.91
CA PRO A 530 -65.62 26.03 -24.60
C PRO A 530 -65.74 27.46 -25.17
N GLU A 531 -64.80 28.34 -24.82
CA GLU A 531 -64.67 29.66 -25.46
C GLU A 531 -64.18 29.57 -26.93
N PRO A 532 -64.57 30.53 -27.79
CA PRO A 532 -64.27 30.49 -29.22
C PRO A 532 -62.86 30.96 -29.57
N ILE A 533 -62.23 30.27 -30.53
CA ILE A 533 -60.92 30.59 -31.10
C ILE A 533 -61.01 31.92 -31.90
N PRO A 534 -60.14 32.92 -31.64
CA PRO A 534 -60.06 34.11 -32.48
C PRO A 534 -59.20 33.86 -33.73
N THR A 535 -59.76 34.11 -34.91
CA THR A 535 -59.02 34.20 -36.17
C THR A 535 -58.63 35.64 -36.46
N VAL A 536 -57.31 35.88 -36.58
CA VAL A 536 -56.56 36.58 -37.66
C VAL A 536 -55.18 36.98 -37.13
#